data_AF-A0A1V5ATJ8-F1
#
_entry.id   AF-A0A1V5ATJ8-F1
#
_cell.length_a   1.000
_cell.length_b   1.000
_cell.length_c   1.000
_cell.angle_alpha   90.00
_cell.angle_beta   90.00
_cell.angle_gamma   90.00
#
_symmetry.space_group_name_H-M   'P 1'
#
loop_
_entity.id
_entity.type
_entity.pdbx_description
1 polymer ?
#
loop_
_entity_poly.entity_id
_entity_poly.type
_entity_poly.pdbx_seq_one_letter_code
_entity_poly.pdbx_strand_id
1 'polypeptide(L)' 'MNIFEAYRLSPWEECAFLLDTLIEEEGCLIARGGRVMLRLPLTMKSDLDKSLGRRISILRTDTDYRMLMLNCQG' A
#
# COMPACT_ATOMS: atom_id res chain seq x y z
N MET A 1 -13.27 -10.78 -14.42
CA MET A 1 -12.65 -10.33 -13.15
C MET A 1 -11.16 -10.17 -13.44
N ASN A 2 -10.71 -8.93 -13.66
CA ASN A 2 -9.38 -8.68 -14.23
C ASN A 2 -8.32 -8.99 -13.16
N ILE A 3 -7.49 -9.99 -13.47
CA ILE A 3 -6.45 -10.56 -12.59
C ILE A 3 -5.25 -9.61 -12.64
N PHE A 4 -5.34 -8.44 -11.99
CA PHE A 4 -4.13 -7.68 -11.71
C PHE A 4 -3.51 -8.31 -10.45
N GLU A 5 -2.47 -9.12 -10.65
CA GLU A 5 -1.71 -9.69 -9.55
C GLU A 5 -1.16 -8.56 -8.66
N ALA A 6 -1.43 -8.65 -7.35
CA ALA A 6 -0.91 -7.70 -6.39
C ALA A 6 0.63 -7.78 -6.38
N TYR A 7 1.27 -6.66 -6.71
CA TYR A 7 2.71 -6.54 -6.85
C TYR A 7 3.40 -6.42 -5.49
N ARG A 8 4.63 -6.90 -5.38
CA ARG A 8 5.50 -6.74 -4.21
C ARG A 8 6.67 -5.84 -4.58
N LEU A 9 6.85 -4.76 -3.83
CA LEU A 9 7.97 -3.83 -4.01
C LEU A 9 9.31 -4.53 -3.81
N SER A 10 10.28 -4.19 -4.67
CA SER A 10 11.68 -4.57 -4.49
C SER A 10 12.34 -3.73 -3.38
N PRO A 11 13.47 -4.15 -2.79
CA PRO A 11 14.23 -3.32 -1.86
C PRO A 11 14.53 -1.94 -2.46
N TRP A 12 14.27 -0.90 -1.68
CA TRP A 12 14.39 0.52 -2.02
C TRP A 12 13.42 1.03 -3.09
N GLU A 13 12.42 0.23 -3.45
CA GLU A 13 11.35 0.65 -4.33
C GLU A 13 10.24 1.36 -3.54
N GLU A 14 9.76 2.46 -4.12
CA GLU A 14 8.72 3.29 -3.55
C GLU A 14 7.52 3.37 -4.50
N CYS A 15 6.32 3.29 -3.96
CA CYS A 15 5.09 3.42 -4.71
C CYS A 15 4.11 4.37 -4.01
N ALA A 16 3.72 5.42 -4.73
CA ALA A 16 2.76 6.43 -4.27
C ALA A 16 1.42 6.30 -4.99
N PHE A 17 0.33 6.26 -4.22
CA PHE A 17 -1.03 6.09 -4.75
C PHE A 17 -2.08 6.64 -3.79
N LEU A 18 -3.30 6.87 -4.29
CA LEU A 18 -4.46 7.15 -3.46
C LEU A 18 -4.95 5.83 -2.87
N LEU A 19 -4.92 5.67 -1.55
CA LEU A 19 -5.36 4.43 -0.93
C LEU A 19 -6.89 4.37 -0.89
N ASP A 20 -7.49 3.49 -1.68
CA ASP A 20 -8.94 3.38 -1.83
C ASP A 20 -9.50 2.19 -1.04
N THR A 21 -8.76 1.08 -0.98
CA THR A 21 -9.27 -0.17 -0.39
C THR A 21 -8.13 -0.99 0.20
N LEU A 22 -8.44 -1.67 1.31
CA LEU A 22 -7.60 -2.68 1.94
C LEU A 22 -8.34 -4.01 1.99
N ILE A 23 -7.67 -5.08 1.57
CA ILE A 23 -8.22 -6.44 1.58
C ILE A 23 -7.23 -7.33 2.32
N GLU A 24 -7.71 -8.08 3.30
CA GLU A 24 -6.91 -9.11 3.95
C GLU A 24 -7.14 -10.45 3.23
N GLU A 25 -6.08 -11.04 2.69
CA GLU A 25 -6.15 -12.26 1.89
C GLU A 25 -4.90 -13.11 2.12
N GLU A 26 -5.07 -14.40 2.41
CA GLU A 26 -3.98 -15.37 2.58
C GLU A 26 -2.86 -14.92 3.54
N GLY A 27 -3.21 -14.25 4.64
CA GLY A 27 -2.23 -13.77 5.63
C GLY A 27 -1.41 -12.56 5.15
N CYS A 28 -1.83 -11.90 4.08
CA CYS A 28 -1.24 -10.67 3.56
C CYS A 28 -2.30 -9.55 3.51
N LEU A 29 -1.82 -8.31 3.46
CA LEU A 29 -2.66 -7.14 3.24
C LEU A 29 -2.50 -6.68 1.79
N ILE A 30 -3.60 -6.50 1.08
CA ILE A 30 -3.64 -5.96 -0.27
C ILE A 30 -4.11 -4.52 -0.21
N ALA A 31 -3.20 -3.58 -0.44
CA ALA A 31 -3.52 -2.16 -0.57
C ALA A 31 -3.79 -1.82 -2.04
N ARG A 32 -4.96 -1.22 -2.30
CA ARG A 32 -5.42 -0.87 -3.65
C ARG A 32 -5.66 0.63 -3.79
N GLY A 33 -5.31 1.15 -4.96
CA GLY A 33 -5.53 2.54 -5.32
C GLY A 33 -5.43 2.78 -6.82
N GLY A 34 -6.53 3.15 -7.47
CA GLY A 34 -6.58 3.24 -8.93
C GLY A 34 -6.11 1.95 -9.62
N ARG A 35 -4.96 1.99 -10.30
CA ARG A 35 -4.35 0.81 -10.96
C ARG A 35 -3.29 0.11 -10.11
N VAL A 36 -2.98 0.64 -8.92
CA VAL A 36 -1.98 0.09 -8.01
C VAL A 36 -2.62 -0.96 -7.11
N MET A 37 -1.94 -2.09 -6.97
CA MET A 37 -2.28 -3.15 -6.03
C MET A 37 -1.00 -3.69 -5.40
N LEU A 38 -0.80 -3.44 -4.11
CA LEU A 38 0.41 -3.83 -3.39
C LEU A 38 0.12 -4.90 -2.35
N ARG A 39 0.98 -5.93 -2.31
CA ARG A 39 1.04 -6.91 -1.22
C ARG A 39 1.94 -6.37 -0.12
N LEU A 40 1.35 -6.15 1.06
CA LEU A 40 1.99 -5.60 2.23
C LEU A 40 1.84 -6.55 3.45
N PRO A 41 2.71 -6.44 4.45
CA PRO A 41 2.56 -7.16 5.71
C PRO A 41 1.28 -6.74 6.46
N LEU A 42 0.65 -7.70 7.16
CA LEU A 42 -0.53 -7.43 8.00
C LEU A 42 -0.26 -6.42 9.12
N THR A 43 0.99 -6.30 9.57
CA THR A 43 1.39 -5.34 10.60
C THR A 43 1.10 -3.89 10.22
N MET A 44 1.03 -3.58 8.91
CA MET A 44 0.73 -2.24 8.41
C MET A 44 -0.77 -1.89 8.44
N LYS A 45 -1.66 -2.88 8.69
CA LYS A 45 -3.11 -2.71 8.56
C LYS A 45 -3.66 -1.54 9.37
N SER A 46 -3.27 -1.43 10.65
CA SER A 46 -3.79 -0.37 11.53
C SER A 46 -3.50 1.04 11.03
N ASP A 47 -2.33 1.25 10.42
CA ASP A 47 -1.93 2.57 9.94
C ASP A 47 -2.51 2.87 8.54
N LEU A 48 -2.64 1.84 7.70
CA LEU A 48 -3.29 1.95 6.40
C LEU A 48 -4.80 2.19 6.53
N ASP A 49 -5.49 1.54 7.48
CA ASP A 49 -6.93 1.75 7.72
C ASP A 49 -7.22 3.21 8.06
N LYS A 50 -6.36 3.86 8.86
CA LYS A 50 -6.48 5.30 9.18
C LYS A 50 -6.18 6.22 8.00
N SER A 51 -5.58 5.67 6.94
CA SER A 51 -5.13 6.39 5.75
C SER A 51 -6.01 6.14 4.52
N LEU A 52 -7.12 5.40 4.67
CA LEU A 52 -8.11 5.22 3.60
C LEU A 52 -8.62 6.57 3.09
N GLY A 53 -8.72 6.70 1.77
CA GLY A 53 -9.08 7.93 1.06
C GLY A 53 -7.96 8.98 1.00
N ARG A 54 -6.74 8.67 1.48
CA ARG A 54 -5.60 9.60 1.44
C ARG A 54 -4.55 9.14 0.44
N ARG A 55 -3.80 10.11 -0.09
CA ARG A 55 -2.61 9.81 -0.90
C ARG A 55 -1.49 9.39 0.05
N ILE A 56 -0.89 8.24 -0.22
CA ILE A 56 0.20 7.67 0.58
C ILE A 56 1.36 7.28 -0.32
N SER A 57 2.54 7.13 0.27
CA SER A 57 3.69 6.49 -0.32
C SER A 57 4.13 5.31 0.55
N ILE A 58 4.45 4.19 -0.09
CA ILE A 58 4.99 3.00 0.57
C ILE A 58 6.39 2.74 0.00
N LEU A 59 7.39 2.77 0.87
CA LEU A 59 8.76 2.41 0.57
C LEU A 59 9.07 1.04 1.15
N ARG A 60 9.57 0.11 0.33
CA ARG A 60 10.20 -1.12 0.81
C ARG A 60 11.67 -0.82 1.13
N THR A 61 12.12 -1.02 2.36
CA THR A 61 13.55 -0.99 2.72
C THR A 61 14.16 -2.39 2.58
N ASP A 62 15.40 -2.62 3.01
CA ASP A 62 15.95 -3.98 3.07
C ASP A 62 15.20 -4.87 4.08
N THR A 63 14.71 -4.28 5.18
CA THR A 63 14.22 -5.05 6.34
C THR A 63 12.73 -4.90 6.60
N ASP A 64 12.10 -3.80 6.20
CA ASP A 64 10.66 -3.58 6.41
C ASP A 64 10.02 -2.68 5.32
N TYR A 65 8.79 -2.23 5.56
CA TYR A 65 8.07 -1.23 4.80
C TYR A 65 7.89 0.03 5.65
N ARG A 66 7.93 1.18 4.98
CA ARG A 66 7.65 2.49 5.60
C ARG A 66 6.53 3.17 4.83
N MET A 67 5.58 3.74 5.57
CA MET A 67 4.48 4.51 5.00
C MET A 67 4.68 6.00 5.28
N LEU A 68 4.42 6.83 4.27
CA LEU A 68 4.32 8.28 4.39
C LEU A 68 2.95 8.74 3.88
N MET A 69 2.28 9.61 4.64
CA MET A 69 1.11 10.31 4.13
C MET A 69 1.56 11.47 3.24
N LEU A 70 1.07 11.49 2.01
CA LEU A 70 1.32 12.58 1.07
C LEU A 70 0.19 13.58 1.21
N ASN A 71 0.46 14.69 1.90
CA ASN A 71 -0.51 15.78 2.01
C ASN A 71 -0.68 16.40 0.61
N CYS A 72 -1.87 16.31 0.03
CA CYS A 72 -2.25 17.21 -1.04
C CYS A 72 -2.42 18.60 -0.42
N GLN A 73 -1.39 19.45 -0.49
CA GLN A 73 -1.60 20.87 -0.32
C GLN A 73 -2.24 21.41 -1.60
N GLY A 74 -3.51 21.80 -1.50
CA GLY A 74 -4.18 22.75 -2.42
C GLY A 74 -4.58 22.20 -3.78
#